data_AF-A0A1B7WSL5-F1
#
_entry.id   AF-A0A1B7WSL5-F1
#
_cell.length_a   1.000
_cell.length_b   1.000
_cell.length_c   1.000
_cell.angle_alpha   90.00
_cell.angle_beta   90.00
_cell.angle_gamma   90.00
#
_symmetry.space_group_name_H-M   'P 1'
#
loop_
_entity.id
_entity.type
_entity.pdbx_description
1 polymer ?
#
loop_
_entity_poly.entity_id
_entity_poly.type
_entity_poly.pdbx_seq_one_letter_code
_entity_poly.pdbx_strand_id
1 'polypeptide(L)'
;MLAGTLALTLIATPFAVQAQNNSPLPQPGQELQQRGPFKHLNLTSEQKAKIKEIQTNTRAQIQAVLTTEQKNQLKTAMEKRKAERQQRQGQGQNQERREKKGDIFNSLNLTDKQKDQIKQIHDSERQKMQAILTPQQQAQMKQRRGEMRSHHQQRNPQ
;
A
#
# COMPACT_ATOMS: atom_id res chain seq x y z
N MET A 1 67.43 -9.22 27.16
CA MET A 1 66.30 -9.91 26.49
C MET A 1 65.09 -8.98 26.61
N LEU A 2 64.97 -8.00 25.71
CA LEU A 2 63.97 -7.93 24.61
C LEU A 2 62.53 -7.98 25.16
N ALA A 3 61.90 -6.85 25.50
CA ALA A 3 61.26 -5.87 24.60
C ALA A 3 60.21 -6.50 23.65
N GLY A 4 58.95 -6.06 23.73
CA GLY A 4 57.92 -6.52 22.80
C GLY A 4 56.50 -6.01 23.09
N THR A 5 56.30 -4.71 23.19
CA THR A 5 54.96 -4.10 23.08
C THR A 5 54.53 -4.08 21.61
N LEU A 6 53.53 -4.88 21.25
CA LEU A 6 52.89 -4.80 19.94
C LEU A 6 51.77 -3.77 19.97
N ALA A 7 52.06 -2.55 19.51
CA ALA A 7 51.04 -1.56 19.16
C ALA A 7 50.52 -1.89 17.76
N LEU A 8 49.31 -2.45 17.66
CA LEU A 8 48.66 -2.75 16.40
C LEU A 8 47.95 -1.48 15.89
N THR A 9 48.58 -0.76 14.96
CA THR A 9 47.96 0.39 14.29
C THR A 9 47.09 -0.12 13.14
N LEU A 10 45.77 -0.01 13.30
CA LEU A 10 44.82 -0.29 12.22
C LEU A 10 44.74 0.93 11.29
N ILE A 11 45.30 0.82 10.10
CA ILE A 11 45.09 1.78 9.02
C ILE A 11 43.71 1.50 8.44
N ALA A 12 42.72 2.31 8.84
CA ALA A 12 41.40 2.27 8.23
C ALA A 12 41.45 3.04 6.90
N THR A 13 41.42 2.32 5.78
CA THR A 13 41.19 2.92 4.46
C THR A 13 39.74 3.38 4.36
N PRO A 14 39.46 4.66 4.06
CA PRO A 14 38.10 5.05 3.72
C PRO A 14 37.77 4.52 2.33
N PHE A 15 36.79 3.62 2.24
CA PHE A 15 36.11 3.35 0.98
C PHE A 15 35.39 4.64 0.56
N ALA A 16 35.97 5.37 -0.38
CA ALA A 16 35.24 6.40 -1.10
C ALA A 16 34.16 5.71 -1.94
N VAL A 17 32.90 5.83 -1.52
CA VAL A 17 31.75 5.42 -2.33
C VAL A 17 31.65 6.40 -3.50
N GLN A 18 32.19 5.99 -4.63
CA GLN A 18 32.01 6.66 -5.91
C GLN A 18 30.55 6.46 -6.34
N ALA A 19 29.70 7.47 -6.08
CA ALA A 19 28.33 7.48 -6.57
C ALA A 19 28.34 7.60 -8.10
N GLN A 20 28.36 6.47 -8.79
CA GLN A 20 28.06 6.38 -10.21
C GLN A 20 26.67 6.94 -10.46
N ASN A 21 26.57 7.75 -11.52
CA ASN A 21 25.33 8.19 -12.17
C ASN A 21 24.46 6.98 -12.50
N ASN A 22 23.62 6.58 -11.55
CA ASN A 22 22.46 5.75 -11.77
C ASN A 22 21.26 6.67 -11.57
N SER A 23 20.52 6.90 -12.65
CA SER A 23 19.17 7.45 -12.65
C SER A 23 18.44 7.00 -11.39
N PRO A 24 17.82 7.90 -10.60
CA PRO A 24 17.23 7.51 -9.33
C PRO A 24 16.22 6.40 -9.57
N LEU A 25 16.58 5.19 -9.12
CA LEU A 25 15.64 4.12 -8.87
C LEU A 25 14.55 4.74 -7.98
N PRO A 26 13.25 4.65 -8.33
CA PRO A 26 12.23 5.19 -7.46
C PRO A 26 12.37 4.54 -6.08
N GLN A 27 12.80 5.32 -5.10
CA GLN A 27 12.95 4.87 -3.73
C GLN A 27 11.61 4.24 -3.29
N PRO A 28 11.57 3.00 -2.77
CA PRO A 28 10.35 2.39 -2.25
C PRO A 28 9.95 3.06 -0.92
N GLY A 29 9.56 4.33 -0.98
CA GLY A 29 9.30 5.19 0.17
C GLY A 29 8.73 6.55 -0.20
N GLN A 30 8.96 7.02 -1.43
CA GLN A 30 8.40 8.26 -1.93
C GLN A 30 7.21 7.94 -2.86
N GLU A 31 6.09 8.62 -2.65
CA GLU A 31 4.83 8.48 -3.40
C GLU A 31 3.88 7.28 -3.10
N LEU A 32 3.67 6.95 -1.81
CA LEU A 32 2.29 6.59 -1.38
C LEU A 32 1.45 7.87 -1.21
N GLN A 33 1.71 8.90 -2.01
CA GLN A 33 1.02 10.16 -1.92
C GLN A 33 -0.29 10.04 -2.72
N GLN A 34 -1.39 10.22 -2.00
CA GLN A 34 -2.65 10.72 -2.54
C GLN A 34 -3.59 9.73 -3.24
N ARG A 35 -3.61 8.45 -2.86
CA ARG A 35 -4.71 7.54 -3.27
C ARG A 35 -5.49 7.01 -2.08
N GLY A 36 -6.80 7.23 -2.07
CA GLY A 36 -7.71 6.75 -1.05
C GLY A 36 -8.36 7.87 -0.21
N PRO A 37 -9.28 7.50 0.70
CA PRO A 37 -10.12 8.46 1.42
C PRO A 37 -9.34 9.36 2.40
N PHE A 38 -8.10 9.00 2.72
CA PHE A 38 -7.23 9.72 3.66
C PHE A 38 -6.43 10.87 3.03
N LYS A 39 -6.50 11.06 1.70
CA LYS A 39 -5.74 12.09 0.97
C LYS A 39 -5.89 13.49 1.57
N HIS A 40 -7.07 13.81 2.08
CA HIS A 40 -7.45 15.17 2.51
C HIS A 40 -7.36 15.38 4.03
N LEU A 41 -6.70 14.46 4.75
CA LEU A 41 -6.62 14.50 6.22
C LEU A 41 -5.34 15.14 6.76
N ASN A 42 -4.46 15.65 5.89
CA ASN A 42 -3.17 16.23 6.29
C ASN A 42 -2.41 15.34 7.30
N LEU A 43 -2.30 14.04 6.97
CA LEU A 43 -1.68 13.07 7.86
C LEU A 43 -0.22 13.40 8.15
N THR A 44 0.18 13.25 9.42
CA THR A 44 1.58 13.38 9.84
C THR A 44 2.43 12.25 9.25
N SER A 45 3.76 12.42 9.25
CA SER A 45 4.71 11.38 8.84
C SER A 45 4.54 10.09 9.67
N GLU A 46 4.37 10.23 10.97
CA GLU A 46 4.15 9.10 11.89
C GLU A 46 2.82 8.38 11.59
N GLN A 47 1.73 9.12 11.38
CA GLN A 47 0.43 8.52 11.00
C GLN A 47 0.55 7.75 9.68
N LYS A 48 1.26 8.30 8.68
CA LYS A 48 1.50 7.63 7.41
C LYS A 48 2.30 6.34 7.58
N ALA A 49 3.31 6.34 8.44
CA ALA A 49 4.11 5.15 8.74
C ALA A 49 3.24 4.04 9.37
N LYS A 50 2.45 4.36 10.40
CA LYS A 50 1.54 3.40 11.05
C LYS A 50 0.49 2.85 10.10
N ILE A 51 -0.07 3.70 9.22
CA ILE A 51 -1.02 3.26 8.19
C ILE A 51 -0.36 2.28 7.22
N LYS A 52 0.87 2.56 6.76
CA LYS A 52 1.62 1.67 5.86
C LYS A 52 1.90 0.32 6.52
N GLU A 53 2.24 0.32 7.80
CA GLU A 53 2.45 -0.90 8.58
C GLU A 53 1.16 -1.72 8.68
N ILE A 54 0.04 -1.11 9.05
CA ILE A 54 -1.28 -1.78 9.11
C ILE A 54 -1.65 -2.37 7.75
N GLN A 55 -1.48 -1.62 6.66
CA GLN A 55 -1.79 -2.12 5.31
C GLN A 55 -0.91 -3.31 4.92
N THR A 56 0.37 -3.27 5.29
CA THR A 56 1.31 -4.38 5.04
C THR A 56 0.89 -5.64 5.80
N ASN A 57 0.59 -5.49 7.10
CA ASN A 57 0.13 -6.59 7.95
C ASN A 57 -1.22 -7.16 7.47
N THR A 58 -2.15 -6.29 7.10
CA THR A 58 -3.45 -6.70 6.55
C THR A 58 -3.28 -7.50 5.27
N ARG A 59 -2.41 -7.06 4.36
CA ARG A 59 -2.11 -7.80 3.13
C ARG A 59 -1.54 -9.19 3.42
N ALA A 60 -0.65 -9.31 4.40
CA ALA A 60 -0.10 -10.60 4.82
C ALA A 60 -1.20 -11.52 5.40
N GLN A 61 -2.09 -10.99 6.24
CA GLN A 61 -3.23 -11.74 6.79
C GLN A 61 -4.18 -12.24 5.70
N ILE A 62 -4.52 -11.39 4.73
CA ILE A 62 -5.35 -11.79 3.58
C ILE A 62 -4.65 -12.88 2.77
N GLN A 63 -3.35 -12.75 2.51
CA GLN A 63 -2.60 -13.78 1.80
C GLN A 63 -2.60 -15.11 2.56
N ALA A 64 -2.58 -15.12 3.88
CA ALA A 64 -2.65 -16.35 4.67
C ALA A 64 -3.99 -17.09 4.52
N VAL A 65 -5.08 -16.40 4.17
CA VAL A 65 -6.41 -17.00 3.92
C VAL A 65 -6.50 -17.69 2.55
N LEU A 66 -5.65 -17.29 1.60
CA LEU A 66 -5.68 -17.80 0.23
C LEU A 66 -4.90 -19.11 0.08
N THR A 67 -5.40 -19.98 -0.82
CA THR A 67 -4.66 -21.19 -1.23
C THR A 67 -3.44 -20.84 -2.08
N THR A 68 -2.50 -21.78 -2.24
CA THR A 68 -1.33 -21.61 -3.12
C THR A 68 -1.74 -21.26 -4.55
N GLU A 69 -2.77 -21.92 -5.08
CA GLU A 69 -3.27 -21.65 -6.42
C GLU A 69 -3.87 -20.26 -6.55
N GLN A 70 -4.71 -19.84 -5.59
CA GLN A 70 -5.28 -18.48 -5.55
C GLN A 70 -4.19 -17.40 -5.43
N LYS A 71 -3.12 -17.66 -4.65
CA LYS A 71 -1.96 -16.75 -4.56
C LYS A 71 -1.27 -16.58 -5.92
N ASN A 72 -1.08 -17.68 -6.64
CA ASN A 72 -0.46 -17.65 -7.97
C ASN A 72 -1.33 -16.88 -8.97
N GLN A 73 -2.64 -17.17 -9.02
CA GLN A 73 -3.59 -16.44 -9.86
C GLN A 73 -3.59 -14.94 -9.55
N LEU A 74 -3.61 -14.57 -8.26
CA LEU A 74 -3.53 -13.17 -7.82
C LEU A 74 -2.23 -12.52 -8.28
N LYS A 75 -1.08 -13.20 -8.15
CA LYS A 75 0.23 -12.70 -8.60
C LYS A 75 0.24 -12.45 -10.11
N THR A 76 -0.19 -13.42 -10.91
CA THR A 76 -0.27 -13.29 -12.37
C THR A 76 -1.19 -12.14 -12.78
N ALA A 77 -2.37 -12.02 -12.16
CA ALA A 77 -3.29 -10.92 -12.45
C ALA A 77 -2.69 -9.55 -12.09
N MET A 78 -1.96 -9.45 -10.97
CA MET A 78 -1.25 -8.23 -10.58
C MET A 78 -0.13 -7.86 -11.56
N GLU A 79 0.63 -8.83 -12.04
CA GLU A 79 1.72 -8.65 -13.01
C GLU A 79 1.18 -8.21 -14.37
N LYS A 80 0.17 -8.90 -14.90
CA LYS A 80 -0.53 -8.51 -16.15
C LYS A 80 -0.99 -7.06 -16.07
N ARG A 81 -1.65 -6.69 -14.96
CA ARG A 81 -2.11 -5.32 -14.75
C ARG A 81 -0.96 -4.31 -14.64
N LYS A 82 0.16 -4.69 -14.04
CA LYS A 82 1.36 -3.82 -13.98
C LYS A 82 1.88 -3.56 -15.40
N ALA A 83 1.98 -4.60 -16.23
CA ALA A 83 2.38 -4.48 -17.63
C ALA A 83 1.41 -3.61 -18.44
N GLU A 84 0.10 -3.85 -18.32
CA GLU A 84 -0.94 -3.04 -18.98
C GLU A 84 -0.86 -1.56 -18.57
N ARG A 85 -0.64 -1.28 -17.27
CA ARG A 85 -0.44 0.10 -16.82
C ARG A 85 0.79 0.73 -17.44
N GLN A 86 1.89 -0.02 -17.55
CA GLN A 86 3.14 0.49 -18.12
C GLN A 86 2.99 0.84 -19.61
N GLN A 87 2.27 0.00 -20.35
CA GLN A 87 1.98 0.22 -21.78
C GLN A 87 1.03 1.40 -22.02
N ARG A 88 0.10 1.67 -21.09
CA ARG A 88 -0.91 2.75 -21.22
C ARG A 88 -0.49 4.07 -20.57
N GLN A 89 0.79 4.26 -20.23
CA GLN A 89 1.29 5.50 -19.59
C GLN A 89 1.21 6.76 -20.48
N GLY A 90 0.75 6.67 -21.73
CA GLY A 90 0.60 7.82 -22.64
C GLY A 90 -0.84 8.20 -23.06
N GLN A 91 -1.87 7.40 -22.74
CA GLN A 91 -3.26 7.68 -23.15
C GLN A 91 -4.14 7.97 -21.93
N GLY A 92 -4.63 9.21 -21.82
CA GLY A 92 -5.42 9.77 -20.71
C GLY A 92 -6.82 9.18 -20.48
N GLN A 93 -7.00 7.88 -20.69
CA GLN A 93 -8.30 7.22 -20.50
C GLN A 93 -8.46 6.78 -19.04
N ASN A 94 -9.09 7.64 -18.25
CA ASN A 94 -9.35 7.44 -16.82
C ASN A 94 -10.59 6.55 -16.56
N GLN A 95 -11.41 6.28 -17.59
CA GLN A 95 -12.72 5.64 -17.47
C GLN A 95 -12.64 4.11 -17.45
N GLU A 96 -11.84 3.50 -18.34
CA GLU A 96 -11.65 2.04 -18.40
C GLU A 96 -10.80 1.48 -17.23
N ARG A 97 -10.18 2.35 -16.42
CA ARG A 97 -9.35 1.96 -15.26
C ARG A 97 -10.15 1.45 -14.07
N ARG A 98 -11.44 1.78 -13.99
CA ARG A 98 -12.28 1.56 -12.80
C ARG A 98 -12.93 0.18 -12.80
N GLU A 99 -13.35 -0.30 -13.97
CA GLU A 99 -14.00 -1.60 -14.18
C GLU A 99 -13.06 -2.76 -13.81
N LYS A 100 -11.79 -2.71 -14.23
CA LYS A 100 -10.82 -3.81 -14.03
C LYS A 100 -10.22 -3.92 -12.61
N LYS A 101 -10.59 -3.04 -11.65
CA LYS A 101 -9.98 -3.05 -10.30
C LYS A 101 -10.68 -3.96 -9.30
N GLY A 102 -12.00 -4.02 -9.34
CA GLY A 102 -12.78 -4.92 -8.47
C GLY A 102 -12.69 -6.39 -8.87
N ASP A 103 -12.26 -6.65 -10.11
CA ASP A 103 -12.39 -7.94 -10.76
C ASP A 103 -11.40 -9.01 -10.26
N ILE A 104 -10.19 -8.61 -9.86
CA ILE A 104 -9.11 -9.58 -9.55
C ILE A 104 -9.41 -10.42 -8.31
N PHE A 105 -10.02 -9.84 -7.27
CA PHE A 105 -10.39 -10.63 -6.08
C PHE A 105 -11.64 -11.49 -6.33
N ASN A 106 -12.56 -11.01 -7.17
CA ASN A 106 -13.73 -11.78 -7.58
C ASN A 106 -13.34 -13.00 -8.44
N SER A 107 -12.27 -12.90 -9.23
CA SER A 107 -11.78 -14.01 -10.07
C SER A 107 -11.06 -15.12 -9.31
N LEU A 108 -10.83 -14.99 -7.99
CA LEU A 108 -10.14 -16.02 -7.19
C LEU A 108 -11.06 -17.16 -6.72
N ASN A 109 -12.34 -17.13 -7.09
CA ASN A 109 -13.34 -18.13 -6.68
C ASN A 109 -13.29 -18.40 -5.16
N LEU A 110 -13.24 -17.34 -4.36
CA LEU A 110 -13.14 -17.44 -2.91
C LEU A 110 -14.35 -18.18 -2.34
N THR A 111 -14.12 -19.07 -1.38
CA THR A 111 -15.20 -19.69 -0.60
C THR A 111 -15.85 -18.68 0.31
N ASP A 112 -17.09 -18.93 0.76
CA ASP A 112 -17.79 -17.99 1.64
C ASP A 112 -17.05 -17.83 2.99
N LYS A 113 -16.46 -18.91 3.51
CA LYS A 113 -15.58 -18.85 4.68
C LYS A 113 -14.37 -17.93 4.46
N GLN A 114 -13.72 -17.99 3.29
CA GLN A 114 -12.61 -17.09 2.97
C GLN A 114 -13.08 -15.63 2.86
N LYS A 115 -14.23 -15.39 2.23
CA LYS A 115 -14.82 -14.05 2.14
C LYS A 115 -15.11 -13.47 3.52
N ASP A 116 -15.68 -14.27 4.43
CA ASP A 116 -15.97 -13.85 5.80
C ASP A 116 -14.70 -13.51 6.58
N GLN A 117 -13.66 -14.35 6.48
CA GLN A 117 -12.36 -14.07 7.11
C GLN A 117 -11.73 -12.79 6.57
N ILE A 118 -11.74 -12.59 5.25
CA ILE A 118 -11.21 -11.37 4.62
C ILE A 118 -12.02 -10.15 5.06
N LYS A 119 -13.35 -10.27 5.17
CA LYS A 119 -14.21 -9.20 5.68
C LYS A 119 -13.84 -8.83 7.13
N GLN A 120 -13.65 -9.82 8.00
CA GLN A 120 -13.23 -9.60 9.39
C GLN A 120 -11.86 -8.92 9.47
N ILE A 121 -10.91 -9.34 8.63
CA ILE A 121 -9.58 -8.70 8.53
C ILE A 121 -9.73 -7.22 8.15
N HIS A 122 -10.54 -6.90 7.15
CA HIS A 122 -10.82 -5.51 6.76
C HIS A 122 -11.58 -4.72 7.82
N ASP A 123 -12.50 -5.34 8.57
CA ASP A 123 -13.18 -4.71 9.71
C ASP A 123 -12.16 -4.31 10.79
N SER A 124 -11.24 -5.21 11.13
CA SER A 124 -10.15 -4.93 12.08
C SER A 124 -9.18 -3.86 11.56
N GLU A 125 -8.77 -3.93 10.29
CA GLU A 125 -7.94 -2.92 9.63
C GLU A 125 -8.56 -1.54 9.74
N ARG A 126 -9.86 -1.42 9.45
CA ARG A 126 -10.60 -0.16 9.54
C ARG A 126 -10.58 0.44 10.95
N GLN A 127 -10.80 -0.39 11.97
CA GLN A 127 -10.74 0.04 13.37
C GLN A 127 -9.34 0.54 13.74
N LYS A 128 -8.28 -0.21 13.37
CA LYS A 128 -6.88 0.18 13.64
C LYS A 128 -6.51 1.49 12.94
N MET A 129 -6.91 1.66 11.68
CA MET A 129 -6.69 2.91 10.96
C MET A 129 -7.44 4.08 11.58
N GLN A 130 -8.68 3.87 12.04
CA GLN A 130 -9.46 4.92 12.69
C GLN A 130 -8.81 5.38 14.00
N ALA A 131 -8.23 4.46 14.77
CA ALA A 131 -7.52 4.78 16.02
C ALA A 131 -6.26 5.64 15.83
N ILE A 132 -5.68 5.67 14.62
CA ILE A 132 -4.52 6.53 14.30
C ILE A 132 -4.95 7.99 14.05
N LEU A 133 -6.20 8.20 13.66
CA LEU A 133 -6.71 9.52 13.28
C LEU A 133 -7.16 10.33 14.49
N THR A 134 -6.93 11.64 14.44
CA THR A 134 -7.45 12.58 15.43
C THR A 134 -8.98 12.68 15.35
N PRO A 135 -9.68 13.10 16.42
CA PRO A 135 -11.13 13.30 16.37
C PRO A 135 -11.58 14.22 15.22
N GLN A 136 -10.81 15.27 14.94
CA GLN A 136 -11.05 16.18 13.82
C GLN A 136 -10.92 15.48 12.46
N GLN A 137 -9.86 14.68 12.26
CA GLN A 137 -9.68 13.91 11.02
C GLN A 137 -10.79 12.87 10.83
N GLN A 138 -11.26 12.24 11.91
CA GLN A 138 -12.39 11.31 11.85
C GLN A 138 -13.71 12.01 11.49
N ALA A 139 -13.98 13.19 12.05
CA ALA A 139 -15.15 13.99 11.69
C ALA A 139 -15.13 14.36 10.21
N GLN A 140 -13.97 14.79 9.70
CA GLN A 140 -13.78 15.14 8.29
C GLN A 140 -14.02 13.94 7.35
N MET A 141 -13.62 12.72 7.77
CA MET A 141 -13.94 11.49 7.04
C MET A 141 -15.44 11.22 6.99
N LYS A 142 -16.14 11.35 8.12
CA LYS A 142 -17.59 11.11 8.21
C LYS A 142 -18.37 12.09 7.32
N GLN A 143 -18.02 13.37 7.38
CA GLN A 143 -18.64 14.41 6.53
C GLN A 143 -18.48 14.06 5.05
N ARG A 144 -17.24 13.81 4.60
CA ARG A 144 -17.00 13.46 3.19
C ARG A 144 -17.70 12.20 2.75
N ARG A 145 -17.79 11.18 3.62
CA ARG A 145 -18.55 9.96 3.32
C ARG A 145 -20.04 10.27 3.15
N GLY A 146 -20.60 11.17 3.97
CA GLY A 146 -21.96 11.68 3.80
C GLY A 146 -22.14 12.37 2.45
N GLU A 147 -21.27 13.32 2.13
CA GLU A 147 -21.28 14.04 0.84
C GLU A 147 -21.22 13.07 -0.34
N MET A 148 -20.29 12.11 -0.33
CA MET A 148 -20.18 11.11 -1.41
C MET A 148 -21.46 10.29 -1.57
N ARG A 149 -22.11 9.91 -0.46
CA ARG A 149 -23.37 9.16 -0.49
C ARG A 149 -24.49 10.00 -1.10
N SER A 150 -24.61 11.27 -0.70
CA SER A 150 -25.59 12.21 -1.26
C SER A 150 -25.37 12.42 -2.75
N HIS A 151 -24.13 12.60 -3.19
CA HIS A 151 -23.79 12.74 -4.61
C HIS A 151 -24.15 11.47 -5.41
N HIS A 152 -23.99 10.29 -4.83
CA HIS A 152 -24.37 9.05 -5.50
C HIS A 152 -25.90 8.93 -5.65
N GLN A 153 -26.67 9.33 -4.63
CA GLN A 153 -28.13 9.33 -4.66
C GLN A 153 -28.69 10.34 -5.66
N GLN A 154 -28.09 11.54 -5.77
CA GLN A 154 -28.50 12.54 -6.74
C GLN A 154 -28.21 12.15 -8.19
N ARG A 155 -27.14 11.38 -8.42
CA ARG A 155 -26.74 10.93 -9.76
C ARG A 155 -27.48 9.67 -10.23
N ASN A 156 -28.14 8.97 -9.33
CA ASN A 156 -28.88 7.75 -9.62
C ASN A 156 -30.20 7.76 -8.82
N PRO A 157 -31.14 8.67 -9.15
CA PRO A 157 -32.47 8.64 -8.57
C PRO A 157 -33.13 7.32 -8.96
N GLN A 158 -33.78 6.66 -7.99
CA GLN A 158 -34.57 5.45 -8.24
C GLN A 158 -35.83 5.76 -9.04
#